data_AF-A0A9J5X655-F1
#
_entry.id   AF-A0A9J5X655-F1
#
_cell.length_a   1.000
_cell.length_b   1.000
_cell.length_c   1.000
_cell.angle_alpha   90.00
_cell.angle_beta   90.00
_cell.angle_gamma   90.00
#
_symmetry.space_group_name_H-M   'P 1'
#
loop_
_entity.id
_entity.type
_entity.pdbx_description
1 polymer ?
#
loop_
_entity_poly.entity_id
_entity_poly.type
_entity_poly.pdbx_seq_one_letter_code
_entity_poly.pdbx_strand_id
1 'polypeptide(L)'
;MGVVKAAVADFVMTFIAIFCVSTIGVLTYIIGSAFGIAPGLASLSITIVIVFLLFLMLSVIAEALGGAAFNPAGTAAFYAAGVGNDSLFSVAVRFPAQILYSMGAVKAAVGDFVLTLMWVFCSSTLGIFTYLIATAFGIAQGMASLFITTVLLFMLFFVFGIIGDALGGAAFNPAGTAAFYAAGVGKDSLFTVATRFPAQAAGAVAGAVAILEVIPTQYKHMLGGPSLKVDLHNGAIAEGILTFVMTFLVFIIVLKGPKSALLKNWLLAMSTVTMVVAGSKYTGPSMNPANAFGWAYINNMHNTWEQFYVYWICPFVGAILAAWTFRAVFPAPAKKKKPQKKKRN
;
A
#
# COMPACT_ATOMS: atom_id res chain seq x y z
N MET A 1 -9.91 -19.42 23.91
CA MET A 1 -9.75 -19.00 22.50
C MET A 1 -9.09 -17.63 22.33
N GLY A 2 -9.30 -16.68 23.26
CA GLY A 2 -8.60 -15.37 23.25
C GLY A 2 -7.11 -15.44 23.58
N VAL A 3 -6.71 -16.27 24.55
CA VAL A 3 -5.30 -16.43 24.96
C VAL A 3 -4.42 -17.02 23.86
N VAL A 4 -4.94 -17.98 23.08
CA VAL A 4 -4.21 -18.56 21.94
C VAL A 4 -4.07 -17.56 20.78
N LYS A 5 -5.09 -16.71 20.55
CA LYS A 5 -4.99 -15.62 19.56
C LYS A 5 -4.00 -14.53 19.98
N ALA A 6 -3.98 -14.17 21.26
CA ALA A 6 -3.00 -13.24 21.82
C ALA A 6 -1.58 -13.83 21.74
N ALA A 7 -1.39 -15.09 22.12
CA ALA A 7 -0.08 -15.75 22.04
C ALA A 7 0.42 -15.92 20.60
N VAL A 8 -0.47 -16.18 19.63
CA VAL A 8 -0.12 -16.24 18.20
C VAL A 8 0.17 -14.86 17.64
N ALA A 9 -0.58 -13.82 18.05
CA ALA A 9 -0.30 -12.44 17.67
C ALA A 9 1.06 -11.98 18.26
N ASP A 10 1.32 -12.26 19.53
CA ASP A 10 2.60 -11.99 20.19
C ASP A 10 3.74 -12.75 19.52
N PHE A 11 3.54 -14.02 19.16
CA PHE A 11 4.54 -14.81 18.44
C PHE A 11 4.82 -14.27 17.03
N VAL A 12 3.78 -13.87 16.28
CA VAL A 12 3.93 -13.30 14.93
C VAL A 12 4.55 -11.90 14.98
N MET A 13 4.16 -11.07 15.94
CA MET A 13 4.73 -9.73 16.15
C MET A 13 6.18 -9.82 16.63
N THR A 14 6.48 -10.77 17.51
CA THR A 14 7.86 -11.08 17.93
C THR A 14 8.66 -11.66 16.77
N PHE A 15 8.08 -12.51 15.92
CA PHE A 15 8.75 -13.05 14.73
C PHE A 15 8.99 -11.99 13.66
N ILE A 16 8.07 -11.05 13.43
CA ILE A 16 8.24 -9.93 12.50
C ILE A 16 9.24 -8.92 13.06
N ALA A 17 9.19 -8.60 14.35
CA ALA A 17 10.19 -7.76 15.00
C ALA A 17 11.57 -8.42 14.97
N ILE A 18 11.68 -9.72 15.27
CA ILE A 18 12.93 -10.48 15.15
C ILE A 18 13.35 -10.60 13.70
N PHE A 19 12.45 -10.81 12.73
CA PHE A 19 12.79 -10.90 11.31
C PHE A 19 13.24 -9.54 10.77
N CYS A 20 12.60 -8.43 11.12
CA CYS A 20 13.03 -7.08 10.76
C CYS A 20 14.35 -6.73 11.46
N VAL A 21 14.48 -6.95 12.77
CA VAL A 21 15.71 -6.67 13.54
C VAL A 21 16.86 -7.61 13.14
N SER A 22 16.59 -8.88 12.79
CA SER A 22 17.60 -9.81 12.29
C SER A 22 17.93 -9.55 10.84
N THR A 23 16.99 -9.16 9.98
CA THR A 23 17.29 -8.76 8.59
C THR A 23 18.07 -7.46 8.57
N ILE A 24 17.76 -6.51 9.47
CA ILE A 24 18.48 -5.24 9.64
C ILE A 24 19.84 -5.48 10.33
N GLY A 25 19.91 -6.35 11.34
CA GLY A 25 21.15 -6.73 12.03
C GLY A 25 22.09 -7.54 11.14
N VAL A 26 21.56 -8.46 10.33
CA VAL A 26 22.28 -9.20 9.29
C VAL A 26 22.67 -8.27 8.15
N LEU A 27 21.83 -7.32 7.73
CA LEU A 27 22.23 -6.25 6.79
C LEU A 27 23.38 -5.41 7.36
N THR A 28 23.29 -5.00 8.62
CA THR A 28 24.30 -4.15 9.27
C THR A 28 25.61 -4.91 9.45
N TYR A 29 25.54 -6.21 9.77
CA TYR A 29 26.70 -7.10 9.88
C TYR A 29 27.30 -7.45 8.51
N ILE A 30 26.49 -7.74 7.49
CA ILE A 30 26.95 -8.03 6.12
C ILE A 30 27.54 -6.77 5.47
N ILE A 31 26.91 -5.60 5.64
CA ILE A 31 27.43 -4.32 5.16
C ILE A 31 28.68 -3.92 5.96
N GLY A 32 28.69 -4.10 7.28
CA GLY A 32 29.88 -3.84 8.11
C GLY A 32 31.07 -4.73 7.73
N SER A 33 30.84 -6.02 7.46
CA SER A 33 31.88 -6.99 7.08
C SER A 33 32.33 -6.88 5.62
N ALA A 34 31.44 -6.54 4.68
CA ALA A 34 31.78 -6.35 3.27
C ALA A 34 32.59 -5.06 3.00
N PHE A 35 32.52 -4.07 3.91
CA PHE A 35 33.14 -2.76 3.72
C PHE A 35 34.19 -2.39 4.80
N GLY A 36 34.57 -3.32 5.67
CA GLY A 36 35.64 -3.13 6.67
C GLY A 36 35.32 -2.06 7.74
N ILE A 37 34.05 -1.77 7.98
CA ILE A 37 33.61 -0.76 8.96
C ILE A 37 33.53 -1.42 10.33
N ALA A 38 34.44 -1.06 11.24
CA ALA A 38 34.42 -1.55 12.62
C ALA A 38 33.13 -1.08 13.34
N PRO A 39 32.55 -1.91 14.24
CA PRO A 39 31.35 -1.55 14.98
C PRO A 39 31.58 -0.27 15.81
N GLY A 40 30.85 0.81 15.52
CA GLY A 40 31.00 2.12 16.17
C GLY A 40 29.81 3.08 15.94
N LEU A 41 29.77 4.21 16.66
CA LEU A 41 28.62 5.12 16.91
C LEU A 41 27.70 5.46 15.70
N ALA A 42 28.20 5.44 14.47
CA ALA A 42 27.41 5.71 13.26
C ALA A 42 26.39 4.57 12.97
N SER A 43 26.74 3.31 13.23
CA SER A 43 25.79 2.19 13.11
C SER A 43 24.73 2.27 14.21
N LEU A 44 25.11 2.71 15.41
CA LEU A 44 24.22 2.86 16.56
C LEU A 44 23.14 3.93 16.31
N SER A 45 23.48 5.04 15.67
CA SER A 45 22.55 6.16 15.42
C SER A 45 21.46 5.80 14.40
N ILE A 46 21.84 5.09 13.33
CA ILE A 46 20.92 4.58 12.31
C ILE A 46 20.04 3.46 12.88
N THR A 47 20.62 2.56 13.67
CA THR A 47 19.88 1.52 14.39
C THR A 47 18.88 2.15 15.38
N ILE A 48 19.24 3.20 16.12
CA ILE A 48 18.32 3.87 17.06
C ILE A 48 17.15 4.53 16.34
N VAL A 49 17.37 5.22 15.22
CA VAL A 49 16.28 5.87 14.45
C VAL A 49 15.35 4.82 13.84
N ILE A 50 15.89 3.73 13.30
CA ILE A 50 15.12 2.64 12.71
C ILE A 50 14.36 1.87 13.79
N VAL A 51 14.97 1.60 14.94
CA VAL A 51 14.33 0.98 16.11
C VAL A 51 13.24 1.89 16.69
N PHE A 52 13.45 3.20 16.75
CA PHE A 52 12.45 4.17 17.20
C PHE A 52 11.25 4.24 16.26
N LEU A 53 11.46 4.26 14.95
CA LEU A 53 10.39 4.20 13.95
C LEU A 53 9.65 2.85 13.97
N LEU A 54 10.35 1.74 14.21
CA LEU A 54 9.76 0.41 14.43
C LEU A 54 8.94 0.36 15.72
N PHE A 55 9.39 0.95 16.82
CA PHE A 55 8.63 1.03 18.08
C PHE A 55 7.37 1.89 17.92
N LEU A 56 7.46 3.01 17.20
CA LEU A 56 6.31 3.84 16.85
C LEU A 56 5.32 3.03 15.99
N MET A 57 5.80 2.28 14.99
CA MET A 57 5.01 1.40 14.13
C MET A 57 4.33 0.28 14.93
N LEU A 58 5.05 -0.37 15.85
CA LEU A 58 4.52 -1.42 16.73
C LEU A 58 3.47 -0.88 17.72
N SER A 59 3.64 0.34 18.22
CA SER A 59 2.68 0.98 19.14
C SER A 59 1.34 1.29 18.45
N VAL A 60 1.36 1.78 17.21
CA VAL A 60 0.16 2.05 16.40
C VAL A 60 -0.55 0.75 16.01
N ILE A 61 0.21 -0.32 15.74
CA ILE A 61 -0.35 -1.64 15.42
C ILE A 61 -0.94 -2.33 16.66
N ALA A 62 -0.33 -2.18 17.85
CA ALA A 62 -0.86 -2.68 19.12
C ALA A 62 -2.20 -2.02 19.50
N GLU A 63 -2.33 -0.72 19.20
CA GLU A 63 -3.56 0.04 19.39
C GLU A 63 -4.66 -0.39 18.40
N ALA A 64 -4.29 -0.68 17.13
CA ALA A 64 -5.21 -1.15 16.10
C ALA A 64 -5.69 -2.61 16.29
N LEU A 65 -4.92 -3.44 17.00
CA LEU A 65 -5.24 -4.84 17.30
C LEU A 65 -6.04 -5.03 18.61
N GLY A 66 -6.47 -3.95 19.25
CA GLY A 66 -7.45 -3.99 20.35
C GLY A 66 -6.86 -4.05 21.76
N GLY A 67 -5.79 -3.27 22.02
CA GLY A 67 -5.33 -3.03 23.39
C GLY A 67 -6.41 -2.39 24.27
N ALA A 68 -6.64 -2.99 25.44
CA ALA A 68 -7.43 -2.50 26.60
C ALA A 68 -8.27 -1.21 26.44
N ALA A 69 -9.59 -1.41 26.32
CA ALA A 69 -10.73 -0.55 26.72
C ALA A 69 -10.56 0.98 26.81
N PHE A 70 -11.07 1.70 25.80
CA PHE A 70 -11.81 2.95 26.03
C PHE A 70 -13.31 2.64 25.89
N ASN A 71 -14.04 2.75 27.01
CA ASN A 71 -15.45 2.37 27.14
C ASN A 71 -16.35 3.63 27.13
N PRO A 72 -17.03 3.97 26.02
CA PRO A 72 -17.91 5.13 25.96
C PRO A 72 -19.24 4.91 26.72
N ALA A 73 -19.56 3.67 27.12
CA ALA A 73 -20.73 3.39 27.96
C ALA A 73 -20.53 3.83 29.42
N GLY A 74 -19.28 4.02 29.87
CA GLY A 74 -18.97 4.62 31.17
C GLY A 74 -19.29 6.13 31.23
N THR A 75 -19.15 6.84 30.11
CA THR A 75 -19.46 8.28 30.02
C THR A 75 -20.96 8.54 29.85
N ALA A 76 -21.70 7.59 29.26
CA ALA A 76 -23.16 7.63 29.21
C ALA A 76 -23.82 7.40 30.59
N ALA A 77 -23.17 6.61 31.47
CA ALA A 77 -23.63 6.43 32.85
C ALA A 77 -23.47 7.71 33.70
N PHE A 78 -22.55 8.61 33.34
CA PHE A 78 -22.41 9.94 33.94
C PHE A 78 -23.59 10.87 33.61
N TYR A 79 -24.26 10.67 32.46
CA TYR A 79 -25.40 11.47 32.02
C TYR A 79 -26.76 10.86 32.38
N ALA A 80 -26.82 9.55 32.66
CA ALA A 80 -28.02 8.90 33.23
C ALA A 80 -28.33 9.37 34.68
N ALA A 81 -27.46 10.20 35.27
CA ALA A 81 -27.67 10.88 36.55
C ALA A 81 -28.61 12.11 36.50
N GLY A 82 -29.28 12.36 35.36
CA GLY A 82 -30.54 13.12 35.33
C GLY A 82 -30.44 14.64 35.36
N VAL A 83 -29.64 15.26 34.48
CA VAL A 83 -29.61 16.73 34.34
C VAL A 83 -29.78 17.17 32.88
N GLY A 84 -31.02 17.58 32.52
CA GLY A 84 -31.26 18.56 31.45
C GLY A 84 -32.26 18.16 30.36
N ASN A 85 -33.36 18.92 30.28
CA ASN A 85 -34.38 18.91 29.22
C ASN A 85 -33.84 19.55 27.92
N ASP A 86 -34.34 19.07 26.78
CA ASP A 86 -33.81 19.31 25.44
C ASP A 86 -33.54 20.77 25.06
N SER A 87 -32.42 20.97 24.35
CA SER A 87 -32.07 22.19 23.62
C SER A 87 -31.42 21.82 22.27
N LEU A 88 -30.91 22.80 21.52
CA LEU A 88 -30.18 22.74 20.22
C LEU A 88 -29.29 21.51 19.94
N PHE A 89 -28.93 20.76 20.96
CA PHE A 89 -28.32 19.44 20.93
C PHE A 89 -29.06 18.41 20.04
N SER A 90 -30.41 18.41 20.02
CA SER A 90 -31.18 17.48 19.18
C SER A 90 -31.00 17.73 17.68
N VAL A 91 -30.67 18.96 17.28
CA VAL A 91 -30.29 19.34 15.91
C VAL A 91 -28.81 19.01 15.63
N ALA A 92 -27.93 19.21 16.62
CA ALA A 92 -26.53 18.76 16.59
C ALA A 92 -26.35 17.23 16.58
N VAL A 93 -27.40 16.46 16.90
CA VAL A 93 -27.46 14.98 16.78
C VAL A 93 -27.75 14.50 15.34
N ARG A 94 -28.07 15.40 14.39
CA ARG A 94 -28.12 15.05 12.94
C ARG A 94 -26.77 15.20 12.22
N PHE A 95 -25.88 16.06 12.71
CA PHE A 95 -24.48 16.20 12.28
C PHE A 95 -23.54 15.00 12.57
N PRO A 96 -23.70 14.17 13.61
CA PRO A 96 -22.76 13.10 13.94
C PRO A 96 -22.90 11.89 13.02
N ALA A 97 -24.02 11.73 12.30
CA ALA A 97 -24.15 10.66 11.31
C ALA A 97 -23.20 10.86 10.12
N GLN A 98 -22.94 12.11 9.73
CA GLN A 98 -21.92 12.47 8.74
C GLN A 98 -20.50 12.36 9.32
N ILE A 99 -20.32 12.62 10.61
CA ILE A 99 -19.02 12.48 11.29
C ILE A 99 -18.66 11.00 11.57
N LEU A 100 -19.62 10.15 11.88
CA LEU A 100 -19.43 8.69 12.00
C LEU A 100 -19.06 8.06 10.64
N TYR A 101 -19.59 8.60 9.53
CA TYR A 101 -19.15 8.25 8.18
C TYR A 101 -17.75 8.81 7.87
N SER A 102 -17.45 10.02 8.34
CA SER A 102 -16.13 10.66 8.17
C SER A 102 -15.03 9.99 9.00
N MET A 103 -15.33 9.38 10.14
CA MET A 103 -14.35 8.59 10.91
C MET A 103 -13.86 7.37 10.12
N GLY A 104 -14.75 6.74 9.33
CA GLY A 104 -14.37 5.66 8.41
C GLY A 104 -13.48 6.16 7.26
N ALA A 105 -13.87 7.27 6.62
CA ALA A 105 -13.11 7.83 5.50
C ALA A 105 -11.74 8.38 5.93
N VAL A 106 -11.66 9.09 7.06
CA VAL A 106 -10.40 9.60 7.61
C VAL A 106 -9.50 8.45 8.04
N LYS A 107 -10.04 7.42 8.71
CA LYS A 107 -9.25 6.23 9.08
C LYS A 107 -8.69 5.51 7.84
N ALA A 108 -9.50 5.35 6.79
CA ALA A 108 -9.05 4.76 5.53
C ALA A 108 -7.95 5.60 4.86
N ALA A 109 -8.11 6.93 4.83
CA ALA A 109 -7.11 7.84 4.30
C ALA A 109 -5.79 7.79 5.08
N VAL A 110 -5.83 7.74 6.42
CA VAL A 110 -4.62 7.59 7.25
C VAL A 110 -3.93 6.25 7.00
N GLY A 111 -4.70 5.15 6.93
CA GLY A 111 -4.15 3.84 6.59
C GLY A 111 -3.44 3.84 5.23
N ASP A 112 -4.06 4.47 4.24
CA ASP A 112 -3.49 4.62 2.89
C ASP A 112 -2.24 5.49 2.86
N PHE A 113 -2.20 6.58 3.62
CA PHE A 113 -1.00 7.40 3.77
C PHE A 113 0.17 6.57 4.31
N VAL A 114 -0.04 5.85 5.41
CA VAL A 114 0.99 5.02 6.06
C VAL A 114 1.45 3.90 5.13
N LEU A 115 0.51 3.16 4.53
CA LEU A 115 0.84 2.06 3.63
C LEU A 115 1.59 2.54 2.39
N THR A 116 1.19 3.68 1.80
CA THR A 116 1.85 4.22 0.61
C THR A 116 3.25 4.75 0.92
N LEU A 117 3.45 5.39 2.07
CA LEU A 117 4.77 5.81 2.55
C LEU A 117 5.70 4.61 2.63
N MET A 118 5.29 3.57 3.37
CA MET A 118 6.08 2.36 3.52
C MET A 118 6.35 1.71 2.16
N TRP A 119 5.33 1.69 1.28
CA TRP A 119 5.44 1.06 -0.03
C TRP A 119 6.48 1.77 -0.90
N VAL A 120 6.40 3.09 -1.04
CA VAL A 120 7.35 3.86 -1.86
C VAL A 120 8.74 3.78 -1.26
N PHE A 121 8.89 3.85 0.06
CA PHE A 121 10.18 3.66 0.73
C PHE A 121 10.80 2.30 0.39
N CYS A 122 10.07 1.20 0.62
CA CYS A 122 10.59 -0.15 0.43
C CYS A 122 10.77 -0.51 -1.05
N SER A 123 9.79 -0.24 -1.91
CA SER A 123 9.85 -0.62 -3.32
C SER A 123 10.98 0.08 -4.08
N SER A 124 11.35 1.30 -3.68
CA SER A 124 12.47 2.04 -4.27
C SER A 124 13.83 1.39 -4.01
N THR A 125 13.93 0.52 -3.00
CA THR A 125 15.17 -0.23 -2.70
C THR A 125 15.33 -1.51 -3.51
N LEU A 126 14.30 -1.95 -4.25
CA LEU A 126 14.32 -3.22 -4.98
C LEU A 126 15.48 -3.32 -5.97
N GLY A 127 15.75 -2.26 -6.74
CA GLY A 127 16.86 -2.23 -7.70
C GLY A 127 18.22 -2.36 -7.02
N ILE A 128 18.39 -1.70 -5.87
CA ILE A 128 19.62 -1.73 -5.08
C ILE A 128 19.82 -3.14 -4.49
N PHE A 129 18.79 -3.72 -3.87
CA PHE A 129 18.90 -5.07 -3.32
C PHE A 129 19.13 -6.12 -4.40
N THR A 130 18.47 -6.02 -5.55
CA THR A 130 18.74 -6.90 -6.69
C THR A 130 20.19 -6.79 -7.13
N TYR A 131 20.73 -5.58 -7.26
CA TYR A 131 22.13 -5.36 -7.62
C TYR A 131 23.09 -5.98 -6.58
N LEU A 132 22.90 -5.68 -5.30
CA LEU A 132 23.77 -6.18 -4.22
C LEU A 132 23.76 -7.71 -4.13
N ILE A 133 22.58 -8.33 -4.21
CA ILE A 133 22.46 -9.79 -4.19
C ILE A 133 23.11 -10.37 -5.45
N ALA A 134 22.82 -9.84 -6.63
CA ALA A 134 23.42 -10.34 -7.87
C ALA A 134 24.94 -10.26 -7.84
N THR A 135 25.51 -9.15 -7.39
CA THR A 135 26.96 -8.97 -7.24
C THR A 135 27.56 -9.94 -6.22
N ALA A 136 26.93 -10.12 -5.07
CA ALA A 136 27.42 -11.03 -4.03
C ALA A 136 27.50 -12.50 -4.50
N PHE A 137 26.59 -12.90 -5.39
CA PHE A 137 26.56 -14.26 -5.95
C PHE A 137 27.25 -14.38 -7.33
N GLY A 138 27.90 -13.33 -7.84
CA GLY A 138 28.54 -13.34 -9.16
C GLY A 138 27.55 -13.53 -10.33
N ILE A 139 26.28 -13.16 -10.13
CA ILE A 139 25.20 -13.31 -11.11
C ILE A 139 25.24 -12.16 -12.11
N ALA A 140 25.37 -12.49 -13.40
CA ALA A 140 25.28 -11.52 -14.47
C ALA A 140 23.86 -10.91 -14.59
N GLN A 141 23.81 -9.64 -15.04
CA GLN A 141 22.55 -8.95 -15.30
C GLN A 141 21.75 -9.69 -16.38
N GLY A 142 20.43 -9.81 -16.18
CA GLY A 142 19.55 -10.56 -17.08
C GLY A 142 18.46 -11.34 -16.33
N MET A 143 18.07 -12.51 -16.84
CA MET A 143 16.94 -13.28 -16.30
C MET A 143 17.10 -13.64 -14.81
N ALA A 144 18.31 -13.96 -14.38
CA ALA A 144 18.58 -14.27 -12.97
C ALA A 144 18.37 -13.05 -12.05
N SER A 145 18.78 -11.84 -12.49
CA SER A 145 18.50 -10.60 -11.75
C SER A 145 17.01 -10.26 -11.69
N LEU A 146 16.24 -10.55 -12.76
CA LEU A 146 14.79 -10.39 -12.76
C LEU A 146 14.11 -11.37 -11.81
N PHE A 147 14.64 -12.60 -11.69
CA PHE A 147 14.17 -13.57 -10.71
C PHE A 147 14.37 -13.07 -9.28
N ILE A 148 15.55 -12.51 -8.95
CA ILE A 148 15.81 -11.88 -7.65
C ILE A 148 14.79 -10.77 -7.37
N THR A 149 14.60 -9.83 -8.31
CA THR A 149 13.60 -8.76 -8.17
C THR A 149 12.19 -9.33 -7.95
N THR A 150 11.83 -10.41 -8.65
CA THR A 150 10.53 -11.06 -8.52
C THR A 150 10.34 -11.66 -7.12
N VAL A 151 11.35 -12.32 -6.57
CA VAL A 151 11.32 -12.87 -5.20
C VAL A 151 11.19 -11.74 -4.17
N LEU A 152 11.99 -10.68 -4.30
CA LEU A 152 11.91 -9.52 -3.40
C LEU A 152 10.52 -8.86 -3.43
N LEU A 153 9.98 -8.65 -4.64
CA LEU A 153 8.66 -8.06 -4.81
C LEU A 153 7.53 -8.96 -4.29
N PHE A 154 7.66 -10.28 -4.46
CA PHE A 154 6.76 -11.26 -3.86
C PHE A 154 6.71 -11.11 -2.34
N MET A 155 7.88 -11.02 -1.69
CA MET A 155 7.96 -10.83 -0.25
C MET A 155 7.32 -9.51 0.17
N LEU A 156 7.55 -8.42 -0.58
CA LEU A 156 6.88 -7.14 -0.32
C LEU A 156 5.37 -7.25 -0.46
N PHE A 157 4.83 -7.80 -1.55
CA PHE A 157 3.38 -7.95 -1.70
C PHE A 157 2.76 -8.80 -0.59
N PHE A 158 3.43 -9.89 -0.20
CA PHE A 158 2.95 -10.72 0.90
C PHE A 158 2.86 -9.95 2.22
N VAL A 159 3.91 -9.22 2.58
CA VAL A 159 3.96 -8.41 3.82
C VAL A 159 2.97 -7.24 3.76
N PHE A 160 2.96 -6.49 2.66
CA PHE A 160 2.09 -5.33 2.50
C PHE A 160 0.61 -5.70 2.41
N GLY A 161 0.28 -6.89 1.91
CA GLY A 161 -1.09 -7.41 1.99
C GLY A 161 -1.55 -7.56 3.45
N ILE A 162 -0.71 -8.14 4.31
CA ILE A 162 -1.00 -8.30 5.75
C ILE A 162 -1.13 -6.93 6.44
N ILE A 163 -0.21 -6.00 6.16
CA ILE A 163 -0.25 -4.64 6.72
C ILE A 163 -1.50 -3.89 6.24
N GLY A 164 -1.82 -3.98 4.95
CA GLY A 164 -3.01 -3.36 4.36
C GLY A 164 -4.29 -3.87 5.02
N ASP A 165 -4.41 -5.18 5.24
CA ASP A 165 -5.53 -5.79 5.95
C ASP A 165 -5.61 -5.31 7.41
N ALA A 166 -4.48 -5.24 8.11
CA ALA A 166 -4.40 -4.74 9.48
C ALA A 166 -4.77 -3.26 9.59
N LEU A 167 -4.46 -2.45 8.57
CA LEU A 167 -4.85 -1.05 8.45
C LEU A 167 -6.27 -0.85 7.89
N GLY A 168 -7.10 -1.90 7.89
CA GLY A 168 -8.51 -1.82 7.53
C GLY A 168 -8.77 -1.84 6.03
N GLY A 169 -7.92 -2.53 5.27
CA GLY A 169 -8.00 -2.57 3.80
C GLY A 169 -7.34 -1.34 3.16
N ALA A 170 -6.22 -0.88 3.74
CA ALA A 170 -5.43 0.19 3.16
C ALA A 170 -4.88 -0.21 1.80
N ALA A 171 -4.72 0.77 0.91
CA ALA A 171 -4.24 0.63 -0.44
C ALA A 171 -3.21 1.72 -0.74
N PHE A 172 -2.27 1.40 -1.63
CA PHE A 172 -1.14 2.28 -1.97
C PHE A 172 -1.17 2.77 -3.42
N ASN A 173 -2.28 2.53 -4.13
CA ASN A 173 -2.43 2.86 -5.55
C ASN A 173 -3.79 3.50 -5.84
N PRO A 174 -3.84 4.77 -6.27
CA PRO A 174 -5.10 5.45 -6.62
C PRO A 174 -5.86 4.77 -7.75
N ALA A 175 -5.16 4.34 -8.80
CA ALA A 175 -5.76 3.65 -9.93
C ALA A 175 -6.37 2.30 -9.51
N GLY A 176 -5.64 1.53 -8.68
CA GLY A 176 -6.17 0.30 -8.09
C GLY A 176 -7.40 0.54 -7.22
N THR A 177 -7.35 1.55 -6.35
CA THR A 177 -8.47 1.92 -5.47
C THR A 177 -9.72 2.28 -6.28
N ALA A 178 -9.59 3.08 -7.34
CA ALA A 178 -10.69 3.37 -8.25
C ALA A 178 -11.18 2.15 -9.01
N ALA A 179 -10.28 1.25 -9.44
CA ALA A 179 -10.66 0.03 -10.13
C ALA A 179 -11.56 -0.84 -9.26
N PHE A 180 -11.17 -1.12 -8.01
CA PHE A 180 -11.95 -1.95 -7.09
C PHE A 180 -13.32 -1.32 -6.82
N TYR A 181 -13.39 0.00 -6.65
CA TYR A 181 -14.66 0.73 -6.56
C TYR A 181 -15.52 0.58 -7.82
N ALA A 182 -14.95 0.79 -9.02
CA ALA A 182 -15.66 0.64 -10.30
C ALA A 182 -16.13 -0.81 -10.58
N ALA A 183 -15.38 -1.79 -10.06
CA ALA A 183 -15.74 -3.20 -10.09
C ALA A 183 -16.89 -3.54 -9.12
N GLY A 184 -17.27 -2.63 -8.23
CA GLY A 184 -18.26 -2.86 -7.17
C GLY A 184 -17.75 -3.79 -6.07
N VAL A 185 -16.44 -3.82 -5.85
CA VAL A 185 -15.75 -4.64 -4.85
C VAL A 185 -15.31 -3.75 -3.69
N GLY A 186 -15.61 -4.17 -2.47
CA GLY A 186 -15.35 -3.40 -1.26
C GLY A 186 -16.61 -2.74 -0.71
N LYS A 187 -16.42 -1.86 0.29
CA LYS A 187 -17.51 -1.16 0.99
C LYS A 187 -17.41 0.35 0.88
N ASP A 188 -16.39 0.84 0.17
CA ASP A 188 -16.08 2.27 0.12
C ASP A 188 -17.12 3.02 -0.71
N SER A 189 -17.47 4.20 -0.23
CA SER A 189 -18.26 5.17 -0.99
C SER A 189 -17.36 5.97 -1.95
N LEU A 190 -17.97 6.66 -2.92
CA LEU A 190 -17.25 7.59 -3.78
C LEU A 190 -16.49 8.65 -2.97
N PHE A 191 -17.09 9.16 -1.89
CA PHE A 191 -16.46 10.13 -1.00
C PHE A 191 -15.21 9.54 -0.30
N THR A 192 -15.34 8.32 0.23
CA THR A 192 -14.22 7.60 0.85
C THR A 192 -13.07 7.41 -0.13
N VAL A 193 -13.37 6.92 -1.34
CA VAL A 193 -12.38 6.73 -2.41
C VAL A 193 -11.69 8.06 -2.77
N ALA A 194 -12.46 9.14 -2.92
CA ALA A 194 -11.91 10.47 -3.24
C ALA A 194 -10.98 10.98 -2.14
N THR A 195 -11.28 10.75 -0.86
CA THR A 195 -10.41 11.16 0.26
C THR A 195 -9.11 10.35 0.35
N ARG A 196 -9.07 9.14 -0.23
CA ARG A 196 -7.91 8.25 -0.21
C ARG A 196 -6.82 8.70 -1.19
N PHE A 197 -7.16 9.26 -2.35
CA PHE A 197 -6.16 9.61 -3.36
C PHE A 197 -5.14 10.67 -2.90
N PRO A 198 -5.54 11.80 -2.28
CA PRO A 198 -4.59 12.75 -1.74
C PRO A 198 -3.72 12.16 -0.64
N ALA A 199 -4.27 11.25 0.18
CA ALA A 199 -3.52 10.60 1.25
C ALA A 199 -2.47 9.63 0.71
N GLN A 200 -2.80 8.85 -0.32
CA GLN A 200 -1.83 8.00 -1.02
C GLN A 200 -0.73 8.85 -1.68
N ALA A 201 -1.09 9.94 -2.35
CA ALA A 201 -0.11 10.85 -2.96
C ALA A 201 0.83 11.48 -1.92
N ALA A 202 0.29 11.97 -0.79
CA ALA A 202 1.09 12.50 0.31
C ALA A 202 1.99 11.44 0.95
N GLY A 203 1.48 10.21 1.13
CA GLY A 203 2.25 9.08 1.61
C GLY A 203 3.41 8.75 0.68
N ALA A 204 3.18 8.74 -0.64
CA ALA A 204 4.23 8.52 -1.63
C ALA A 204 5.34 9.57 -1.58
N VAL A 205 4.99 10.86 -1.43
CA VAL A 205 5.98 11.93 -1.24
C VAL A 205 6.79 11.69 0.04
N ALA A 206 6.12 11.41 1.16
CA ALA A 206 6.79 11.13 2.42
C ALA A 206 7.73 9.92 2.33
N GLY A 207 7.33 8.86 1.63
CA GLY A 207 8.15 7.67 1.40
C GLY A 207 9.38 7.97 0.54
N ALA A 208 9.22 8.75 -0.53
CA ALA A 208 10.32 9.17 -1.40
C ALA A 208 11.32 10.07 -0.67
N VAL A 209 10.85 11.04 0.14
CA VAL A 209 11.72 11.86 0.99
C VAL A 209 12.47 10.97 1.99
N ALA A 210 11.76 10.11 2.72
CA ALA A 210 12.36 9.27 3.75
C ALA A 210 13.47 8.38 3.20
N ILE A 211 13.31 7.78 2.01
CA ILE A 211 14.37 6.94 1.43
C ILE A 211 15.59 7.77 0.98
N LEU A 212 15.38 8.99 0.48
CA LEU A 212 16.47 9.88 0.04
C LEU A 212 17.34 10.40 1.19
N GLU A 213 16.77 10.46 2.39
CA GLU A 213 17.47 10.85 3.63
C GLU A 213 18.33 9.72 4.20
N VAL A 214 17.88 8.45 4.10
CA VAL A 214 18.56 7.33 4.76
C VAL A 214 19.42 6.48 3.82
N ILE A 215 19.25 6.60 2.51
CA ILE A 215 20.03 5.80 1.56
C ILE A 215 21.51 6.22 1.56
N PRO A 216 22.46 5.25 1.56
CA PRO A 216 23.87 5.59 1.41
C PRO A 216 24.14 6.34 0.10
N THR A 217 25.01 7.34 0.15
CA THR A 217 25.29 8.26 -0.97
C THR A 217 25.73 7.52 -2.23
N GLN A 218 26.48 6.43 -2.09
CA GLN A 218 26.92 5.59 -3.21
C GLN A 218 25.77 4.94 -3.98
N TYR A 219 24.60 4.73 -3.37
CA TYR A 219 23.43 4.12 -4.03
C TYR A 219 22.34 5.12 -4.39
N LYS A 220 22.49 6.40 -4.01
CA LYS A 220 21.48 7.43 -4.24
C LYS A 220 21.14 7.61 -5.72
N HIS A 221 22.13 7.42 -6.60
CA HIS A 221 21.94 7.47 -8.06
C HIS A 221 21.08 6.34 -8.64
N MET A 222 20.86 5.27 -7.86
CA MET A 222 20.01 4.13 -8.26
C MET A 222 18.54 4.33 -7.88
N LEU A 223 18.24 5.36 -7.09
CA LEU A 223 16.87 5.72 -6.74
C LEU A 223 16.26 6.61 -7.80
N GLY A 224 14.98 6.37 -8.11
CA GLY A 224 14.24 7.19 -9.05
C GLY A 224 12.84 6.66 -9.28
N GLY A 225 11.99 7.55 -9.78
CA GLY A 225 10.64 7.23 -10.16
C GLY A 225 10.49 6.84 -11.63
N PRO A 226 9.24 6.63 -12.06
CA PRO A 226 8.91 6.54 -13.48
C PRO A 226 9.38 7.79 -14.23
N SER A 227 9.72 7.65 -15.51
CA SER A 227 10.12 8.75 -16.38
C SER A 227 9.68 8.46 -17.82
N LEU A 228 9.14 9.47 -18.48
CA LEU A 228 8.74 9.38 -19.88
C LEU A 228 9.98 9.32 -20.78
N LYS A 229 10.04 8.31 -21.65
CA LYS A 229 11.17 8.03 -22.56
C LYS A 229 10.78 8.10 -24.04
N VAL A 230 9.51 8.32 -24.31
CA VAL A 230 8.91 8.48 -25.64
C VAL A 230 8.13 9.80 -25.68
N ASP A 231 7.53 10.16 -26.81
CA ASP A 231 6.64 11.32 -26.83
C ASP A 231 5.44 11.13 -25.88
N LEU A 232 4.84 12.26 -25.51
CA LEU A 232 3.76 12.34 -24.54
C LEU A 232 2.59 11.40 -24.85
N HIS A 233 2.17 11.29 -26.12
CA HIS A 233 1.00 10.51 -26.50
C HIS A 233 1.30 9.01 -26.48
N ASN A 234 2.45 8.61 -26.99
CA ASN A 234 2.86 7.21 -26.93
C ASN A 234 3.09 6.74 -25.49
N GLY A 235 3.63 7.59 -24.62
CA GLY A 235 3.76 7.30 -23.19
C GLY A 235 2.40 7.18 -22.49
N ALA A 236 1.48 8.10 -22.77
CA ALA A 236 0.12 8.07 -22.26
C ALA A 236 -0.63 6.77 -22.65
N ILE A 237 -0.53 6.37 -23.92
CA ILE A 237 -1.11 5.11 -24.41
C ILE A 237 -0.47 3.92 -23.69
N ALA A 238 0.87 3.91 -23.56
CA ALA A 238 1.59 2.84 -22.89
C ALA A 238 1.16 2.69 -21.41
N GLU A 239 1.14 3.76 -20.61
CA GLU A 239 0.68 3.70 -19.21
C GLU A 239 -0.78 3.26 -19.09
N GLY A 240 -1.65 3.74 -19.98
CA GLY A 240 -3.05 3.31 -20.01
C GLY A 240 -3.21 1.81 -20.27
N ILE A 241 -2.50 1.27 -21.26
CA ILE A 241 -2.54 -0.16 -21.60
C ILE A 241 -1.90 -1.00 -20.49
N LEU A 242 -0.73 -0.61 -19.98
CA LEU A 242 -0.04 -1.31 -18.91
C LEU A 242 -0.91 -1.36 -17.65
N THR A 243 -1.51 -0.25 -17.27
CA THR A 243 -2.41 -0.18 -16.12
C THR A 243 -3.66 -1.03 -16.34
N PHE A 244 -4.23 -1.01 -17.55
CA PHE A 244 -5.36 -1.88 -17.91
C PHE A 244 -5.01 -3.36 -17.73
N VAL A 245 -3.93 -3.83 -18.36
CA VAL A 245 -3.52 -5.24 -18.32
C VAL A 245 -3.20 -5.65 -16.89
N MET A 246 -2.40 -4.85 -16.18
CA MET A 246 -2.04 -5.14 -14.80
C MET A 246 -3.26 -5.20 -13.88
N THR A 247 -4.16 -4.22 -13.97
CA THR A 247 -5.38 -4.18 -13.15
C THR A 247 -6.31 -5.36 -13.46
N PHE A 248 -6.43 -5.75 -14.73
CA PHE A 248 -7.21 -6.91 -15.12
C PHE A 248 -6.62 -8.21 -14.55
N LEU A 249 -5.29 -8.36 -14.60
CA LEU A 249 -4.60 -9.49 -13.96
C LEU A 249 -4.79 -9.49 -12.45
N VAL A 250 -4.71 -8.33 -11.79
CA VAL A 250 -5.01 -8.20 -10.35
C VAL A 250 -6.42 -8.72 -10.05
N PHE A 251 -7.44 -8.34 -10.83
CA PHE A 251 -8.79 -8.85 -10.60
C PHE A 251 -8.89 -10.36 -10.80
N ILE A 252 -8.29 -10.90 -11.86
CA ILE A 252 -8.25 -12.36 -12.08
C ILE A 252 -7.59 -13.04 -10.89
N ILE A 253 -6.39 -12.62 -10.49
CA ILE A 253 -5.60 -13.28 -9.44
C ILE A 253 -6.27 -13.16 -8.07
N VAL A 254 -6.74 -11.97 -7.69
CA VAL A 254 -7.28 -11.69 -6.36
C VAL A 254 -8.69 -12.25 -6.19
N LEU A 255 -9.57 -12.05 -7.18
CA LEU A 255 -11.00 -12.35 -7.08
C LEU A 255 -11.38 -13.74 -7.62
N LYS A 256 -10.61 -14.30 -8.56
CA LYS A 256 -10.89 -15.59 -9.20
C LYS A 256 -9.74 -16.59 -9.13
N GLY A 257 -8.55 -16.15 -8.71
CA GLY A 257 -7.34 -16.94 -8.73
C GLY A 257 -7.24 -17.95 -7.58
N PRO A 258 -6.05 -18.52 -7.37
CA PRO A 258 -5.82 -19.58 -6.40
C PRO A 258 -6.20 -19.19 -4.98
N LYS A 259 -6.63 -20.14 -4.13
CA LYS A 259 -6.93 -19.84 -2.72
C LYS A 259 -5.68 -19.55 -1.87
N SER A 260 -4.52 -20.07 -2.26
CA SER A 260 -3.26 -19.87 -1.54
C SER A 260 -2.78 -18.43 -1.64
N ALA A 261 -2.59 -17.78 -0.50
CA ALA A 261 -2.05 -16.43 -0.41
C ALA A 261 -0.63 -16.33 -0.99
N LEU A 262 0.20 -17.37 -0.80
CA LEU A 262 1.54 -17.42 -1.38
C LEU A 262 1.47 -17.42 -2.92
N LEU A 263 0.62 -18.27 -3.50
CA LEU A 263 0.51 -18.35 -4.95
C LEU A 263 -0.11 -17.09 -5.56
N LYS A 264 -1.10 -16.46 -4.89
CA LYS A 264 -1.64 -15.17 -5.34
C LYS A 264 -0.54 -14.10 -5.40
N ASN A 265 0.21 -13.93 -4.31
CA ASN A 265 1.27 -12.90 -4.26
C ASN A 265 2.41 -13.21 -5.24
N TRP A 266 2.72 -14.48 -5.47
CA TRP A 266 3.70 -14.89 -6.47
C TRP A 266 3.26 -14.49 -7.89
N LEU A 267 2.00 -14.77 -8.24
CA LEU A 267 1.42 -14.35 -9.53
C LEU A 267 1.42 -12.83 -9.67
N LEU A 268 1.05 -12.09 -8.62
CA LEU A 268 1.10 -10.61 -8.62
C LEU A 268 2.52 -10.09 -8.87
N ALA A 269 3.53 -10.68 -8.21
CA ALA A 269 4.93 -10.29 -8.38
C ALA A 269 5.40 -10.54 -9.82
N MET A 270 5.15 -11.74 -10.37
CA MET A 270 5.50 -12.07 -11.75
C MET A 270 4.81 -11.15 -12.76
N SER A 271 3.50 -10.90 -12.60
CA SER A 271 2.76 -9.98 -13.46
C SER A 271 3.34 -8.56 -13.38
N THR A 272 3.65 -8.08 -12.18
CA THR A 272 4.22 -6.74 -11.98
C THR A 272 5.59 -6.61 -12.65
N VAL A 273 6.52 -7.54 -12.40
CA VAL A 273 7.85 -7.51 -13.04
C VAL A 273 7.72 -7.58 -14.56
N THR A 274 6.81 -8.42 -15.08
CA THR A 274 6.55 -8.52 -16.52
C THR A 274 6.07 -7.18 -17.10
N MET A 275 5.12 -6.52 -16.45
CA MET A 275 4.62 -5.21 -16.90
C MET A 275 5.70 -4.13 -16.78
N VAL A 276 6.50 -4.15 -15.72
CA VAL A 276 7.62 -3.22 -15.53
C VAL A 276 8.65 -3.37 -16.66
N VAL A 277 9.04 -4.60 -16.98
CA VAL A 277 9.96 -4.86 -18.10
C VAL A 277 9.35 -4.43 -19.43
N ALA A 278 8.08 -4.77 -19.69
CA ALA A 278 7.39 -4.43 -20.93
C ALA A 278 7.27 -2.91 -21.15
N GLY A 279 6.93 -2.15 -20.10
CA GLY A 279 6.79 -0.70 -20.17
C GLY A 279 8.09 0.08 -20.02
N SER A 280 9.20 -0.58 -19.64
CA SER A 280 10.45 0.09 -19.23
C SER A 280 11.03 1.06 -20.27
N LYS A 281 10.80 0.79 -21.56
CA LYS A 281 11.25 1.62 -22.69
C LYS A 281 10.35 2.81 -23.00
N TYR A 282 9.14 2.86 -22.43
CA TYR A 282 8.16 3.91 -22.70
C TYR A 282 8.09 4.91 -21.56
N THR A 283 7.78 4.44 -20.34
CA THR A 283 7.45 5.32 -19.20
C THR A 283 8.15 4.95 -17.90
N GLY A 284 8.98 3.89 -17.89
CA GLY A 284 9.53 3.33 -16.66
C GLY A 284 8.40 2.99 -15.68
N PRO A 285 7.52 2.05 -16.05
CA PRO A 285 6.10 2.23 -15.87
C PRO A 285 5.69 2.21 -14.40
N SER A 286 4.86 3.17 -14.02
CA SER A 286 4.39 3.27 -12.65
C SER A 286 3.16 2.41 -12.43
N MET A 287 2.18 2.50 -13.34
CA MET A 287 0.83 1.93 -13.18
C MET A 287 0.15 2.32 -11.84
N ASN A 288 0.69 3.34 -11.19
CA ASN A 288 0.35 3.82 -9.86
C ASN A 288 0.57 5.35 -9.82
N PRO A 289 -0.52 6.14 -9.86
CA PRO A 289 -0.40 7.59 -9.83
C PRO A 289 0.29 8.16 -8.59
N ALA A 290 0.09 7.57 -7.41
CA ALA A 290 0.72 8.03 -6.18
C ALA A 290 2.24 7.83 -6.22
N ASN A 291 2.69 6.65 -6.65
CA ASN A 291 4.13 6.36 -6.81
C ASN A 291 4.81 7.32 -7.80
N ALA A 292 4.18 7.57 -8.95
CA ALA A 292 4.68 8.52 -9.94
C ALA A 292 4.75 9.94 -9.36
N PHE A 293 3.68 10.36 -8.67
CA PHE A 293 3.59 11.68 -8.06
C PHE A 293 4.64 11.90 -6.98
N GLY A 294 4.90 10.91 -6.13
CA GLY A 294 5.90 10.99 -5.07
C GLY A 294 7.28 11.38 -5.61
N TRP A 295 7.73 10.68 -6.67
CA TRP A 295 9.00 10.96 -7.32
C TRP A 295 8.99 12.24 -8.16
N ALA A 296 7.88 12.54 -8.85
CA ALA A 296 7.73 13.80 -9.57
C ALA A 296 7.79 15.01 -8.62
N TYR A 297 7.32 14.87 -7.39
CA TYR A 297 7.41 15.91 -6.37
C TYR A 297 8.85 16.21 -5.99
N ILE A 298 9.66 15.18 -5.72
CA ILE A 298 11.10 15.32 -5.43
C ILE A 298 11.81 16.09 -6.56
N ASN A 299 11.43 15.81 -7.80
CA ASN A 299 12.07 16.40 -8.98
C ASN A 299 11.43 17.73 -9.43
N ASN A 300 10.51 18.33 -8.66
CA ASN A 300 9.75 19.52 -9.05
C ASN A 300 8.99 19.39 -10.38
N MET A 301 8.57 18.18 -10.75
CA MET A 301 7.81 17.87 -11.97
C MET A 301 6.34 17.52 -11.68
N HIS A 302 5.89 17.62 -10.43
CA HIS A 302 4.56 17.19 -9.99
C HIS A 302 3.39 17.97 -10.61
N ASN A 303 3.65 19.18 -11.13
CA ASN A 303 2.67 20.06 -11.76
C ASN A 303 2.75 20.04 -13.30
N THR A 304 3.53 19.13 -13.89
CA THR A 304 3.69 19.04 -15.35
C THR A 304 2.48 18.38 -16.01
N TRP A 305 2.26 18.69 -17.29
CA TRP A 305 1.26 18.02 -18.09
C TRP A 305 1.59 16.53 -18.28
N GLU A 306 2.88 16.17 -18.37
CA GLU A 306 3.33 14.79 -18.35
C GLU A 306 2.80 14.06 -17.11
N GLN A 307 3.03 14.62 -15.92
CA GLN A 307 2.58 14.00 -14.67
C GLN A 307 1.06 13.82 -14.67
N PHE A 308 0.31 14.87 -15.00
CA PHE A 308 -1.15 14.82 -14.94
C PHE A 308 -1.77 13.92 -16.02
N TYR A 309 -1.28 13.96 -17.25
CA TYR A 309 -1.86 13.21 -18.35
C TYR A 309 -1.38 11.76 -18.37
N VAL A 310 -0.06 11.53 -18.39
CA VAL A 310 0.55 10.20 -18.56
C VAL A 310 0.41 9.36 -17.29
N TYR A 311 0.65 9.95 -16.11
CA TYR A 311 0.75 9.19 -14.86
C TYR A 311 -0.47 9.29 -13.93
N TRP A 312 -1.42 10.19 -14.21
CA TRP A 312 -2.71 10.23 -13.52
C TRP A 312 -3.84 9.78 -14.44
N ILE A 313 -4.21 10.57 -15.45
CA ILE A 313 -5.41 10.32 -16.28
C ILE A 313 -5.36 8.94 -16.93
N CYS A 314 -4.28 8.59 -17.64
CA CYS A 314 -4.19 7.35 -18.40
C CYS A 314 -4.25 6.09 -17.51
N PRO A 315 -3.55 6.02 -16.37
CA PRO A 315 -3.72 4.93 -15.41
C PRO A 315 -5.15 4.80 -14.88
N PHE A 316 -5.83 5.90 -14.53
CA PHE A 316 -7.24 5.84 -14.11
C PHE A 316 -8.14 5.28 -15.22
N VAL A 317 -7.98 5.74 -16.45
CA VAL A 317 -8.73 5.24 -17.60
C VAL A 317 -8.48 3.74 -17.79
N GLY A 318 -7.22 3.30 -17.83
CA GLY A 318 -6.87 1.89 -17.96
C GLY A 318 -7.46 1.02 -16.84
N ALA A 319 -7.34 1.47 -15.59
CA ALA A 319 -7.86 0.78 -14.42
C ALA A 319 -9.40 0.63 -14.42
N ILE A 320 -10.12 1.70 -14.77
CA ILE A 320 -11.59 1.69 -14.83
C ILE A 320 -12.07 0.80 -15.99
N LEU A 321 -11.43 0.88 -17.15
CA LEU A 321 -11.72 0.00 -18.28
C LEU A 321 -11.52 -1.48 -17.89
N ALA A 322 -10.44 -1.80 -17.18
CA ALA A 322 -10.18 -3.16 -16.70
C ALA A 322 -11.28 -3.65 -15.75
N ALA A 323 -11.80 -2.78 -14.88
CA ALA A 323 -12.91 -3.10 -13.99
C ALA A 323 -14.20 -3.40 -14.76
N TRP A 324 -14.52 -2.61 -15.78
CA TRP A 324 -15.69 -2.85 -16.62
C TRP A 324 -15.55 -4.13 -17.46
N THR A 325 -14.38 -4.36 -18.06
CA THR A 325 -14.09 -5.60 -18.78
C THR A 325 -14.20 -6.81 -17.85
N PHE A 326 -13.64 -6.74 -16.65
CA PHE A 326 -13.75 -7.83 -15.66
C PHE A 326 -15.20 -8.14 -15.31
N ARG A 327 -16.04 -7.12 -15.10
CA ARG A 327 -17.47 -7.30 -14.82
C ARG A 327 -18.24 -7.87 -16.00
N ALA A 328 -17.89 -7.49 -17.23
CA ALA A 328 -18.50 -8.03 -18.43
C ALA A 328 -18.17 -9.51 -18.64
N VAL A 329 -16.91 -9.89 -18.40
CA VAL A 329 -16.43 -11.29 -18.54
C VAL A 329 -16.88 -12.16 -17.38
N PHE A 330 -16.97 -11.61 -16.16
CA PHE A 330 -17.38 -12.33 -14.95
C PHE A 330 -18.57 -11.65 -14.24
N PRO A 331 -19.79 -11.75 -14.78
CA PRO A 331 -20.97 -11.15 -14.19
C PRO A 331 -21.24 -11.67 -12.77
N ALA A 332 -21.72 -10.77 -11.90
CA ALA A 332 -22.17 -11.17 -10.56
C ALA A 332 -23.39 -12.12 -10.65
N PRO A 333 -23.48 -13.16 -9.80
CA PRO A 333 -24.66 -14.01 -9.74
C PRO A 333 -25.91 -13.17 -9.47
N ALA A 334 -27.01 -13.47 -10.17
CA ALA A 334 -28.28 -12.77 -9.98
C ALA A 334 -28.69 -12.83 -8.50
N LYS A 335 -28.98 -11.66 -7.89
CA LYS A 335 -29.47 -11.59 -6.51
C LYS A 335 -30.79 -12.37 -6.43
N LYS A 336 -30.80 -13.53 -5.76
CA LYS A 336 -32.03 -14.27 -5.46
C LYS A 336 -32.97 -13.33 -4.69
N LYS A 337 -34.13 -12.99 -5.26
CA LYS A 337 -35.18 -12.23 -4.56
C LYS A 337 -35.53 -13.00 -3.28
N LYS A 338 -35.38 -12.37 -2.11
CA LYS A 338 -35.86 -12.94 -0.85
C LYS A 338 -37.37 -13.23 -1.01
N PRO A 339 -37.86 -14.44 -0.70
CA PRO A 339 -39.29 -14.70 -0.74
C PRO A 339 -39.98 -13.70 0.19
N GLN A 340 -40.93 -12.93 -0.36
CA GLN A 340 -41.80 -12.09 0.45
C GLN A 340 -42.45 -12.99 1.50
N LYS A 341 -42.18 -12.73 2.78
CA LYS A 341 -42.96 -13.31 3.87
C LYS A 341 -44.41 -12.90 3.61
N LYS A 342 -45.24 -13.84 3.14
CA LYS A 342 -46.71 -13.69 3.14
C LYS A 342 -47.09 -13.30 4.56
N LYS A 343 -47.64 -12.08 4.73
CA LYS A 343 -48.37 -11.73 5.94
C LYS A 343 -49.48 -12.76 6.09
N ARG A 344 -49.41 -13.58 7.15
CA ARG A 344 -50.58 -14.34 7.61
C ARG A 344 -51.54 -13.29 8.17
N ASN A 345 -52.65 -13.10 7.47
CA ASN A 345 -53.83 -12.45 8.02
C ASN A 345 -54.51 -13.41 8.99
#